data_AF-F0S340-F1
#
_entry.id   AF-F0S340-F1
#
_cell.length_a   1.000
_cell.length_b   1.000
_cell.length_c   1.000
_cell.angle_alpha   90.00
_cell.angle_beta   90.00
_cell.angle_gamma   90.00
#
_symmetry.space_group_name_H-M   'P 1'
#
loop_
_entity.id
_entity.type
_entity.pdbx_description
1 polymer ?
#
loop_
_entity_poly.entity_id
_entity_poly.type
_entity_poly.pdbx_seq_one_letter_code
_entity_poly.pdbx_strand_id
1 'polypeptide(L)' 'MARGRKPGKRAHKTVKLSLPKKLYFILYGIAGNNEQKMNKLIRLIIEEKLENTTISELAQMLETPKKEEEKEE' A
#
# COMPACT_ATOMS: atom_id res chain seq x y z
N MET A 1 -27.84 -26.37 19.43
CA MET A 1 -26.46 -26.63 18.99
C MET A 1 -25.90 -25.38 18.31
N ALA A 2 -25.10 -24.59 19.02
CA ALA A 2 -24.40 -23.47 18.42
C ALA A 2 -23.36 -24.00 17.45
N ARG A 3 -23.54 -23.76 16.15
CA ARG A 3 -22.54 -24.09 15.12
C ARG A 3 -21.23 -23.41 15.51
N GLY A 4 -20.26 -24.21 15.93
CA GLY A 4 -18.92 -23.75 16.26
C GLY A 4 -18.34 -22.95 15.09
N ARG A 5 -18.14 -21.64 15.29
CA ARG A 5 -17.30 -20.84 14.42
C ARG A 5 -15.89 -21.38 14.56
N LYS A 6 -15.39 -22.08 13.53
CA LYS A 6 -13.98 -22.48 13.46
C LYS A 6 -13.11 -21.22 13.69
N PRO A 7 -12.18 -21.22 14.67
CA PRO A 7 -11.22 -20.14 14.83
C PRO A 7 -10.15 -20.33 13.75
N GLY A 8 -10.49 -19.98 12.51
CA GLY A 8 -9.69 -20.33 11.35
C GLY A 8 -9.75 -19.23 10.30
N LYS A 9 -8.62 -18.51 10.17
CA LYS A 9 -8.22 -17.72 9.00
C LYS A 9 -9.21 -16.63 8.55
N ARG A 10 -9.03 -15.41 9.06
CA ARG A 10 -9.23 -14.24 8.18
C ARG A 10 -8.12 -14.31 7.12
N ALA A 11 -8.44 -14.85 5.94
CA ALA A 11 -7.47 -15.09 4.87
C ALA A 11 -6.78 -13.81 4.37
N HIS A 12 -7.39 -12.64 4.60
CA HIS A 12 -6.84 -11.34 4.26
C HIS A 12 -7.16 -10.31 5.35
N LYS A 13 -6.21 -9.39 5.59
CA LYS A 13 -6.42 -8.21 6.44
C LYS A 13 -6.86 -7.04 5.54
N THR A 14 -8.01 -6.46 5.83
CA THR A 14 -8.41 -5.20 5.18
C THR A 14 -7.61 -4.06 5.78
N VAL A 15 -6.87 -3.33 4.95
CA VAL A 15 -6.10 -2.15 5.35
C VAL A 15 -6.73 -0.93 4.71
N LYS A 16 -6.95 0.13 5.50
CA LYS A 16 -7.34 1.44 4.98
C LYS A 16 -6.08 2.24 4.69
N LEU A 17 -5.97 2.78 3.48
CA LEU A 17 -4.84 3.58 3.05
C LEU A 17 -5.32 5.01 2.81
N SER A 18 -4.51 5.98 3.23
CA SER A 18 -4.68 7.39 2.85
C SER A 18 -3.78 7.68 1.67
N LEU A 19 -4.35 8.24 0.60
CA LEU A 19 -3.62 8.60 -0.62
C LEU A 19 -3.86 10.07 -0.94
N PRO A 20 -2.88 10.78 -1.51
CA PRO A 20 -3.12 12.09 -2.10
C PRO A 20 -4.25 12.03 -3.13
N LYS A 21 -5.16 13.01 -3.11
CA LYS A 21 -6.33 13.06 -4.00
C LYS A 21 -5.96 12.88 -5.47
N LYS A 22 -4.87 13.53 -5.90
CA LYS A 22 -4.33 13.41 -7.26
C LYS A 22 -3.94 11.96 -7.59
N LEU A 23 -3.23 11.29 -6.69
CA LEU A 23 -2.79 9.90 -6.87
C LEU A 23 -4.00 8.95 -6.96
N TYR A 24 -4.99 9.13 -6.09
CA TYR A 24 -6.24 8.37 -6.14
C TYR A 24 -6.89 8.46 -7.52
N PHE A 25 -7.10 9.67 -8.06
CA PHE A 25 -7.77 9.83 -9.36
C PHE A 25 -6.96 9.30 -10.53
N ILE A 26 -5.62 9.38 -10.48
CA ILE A 26 -4.76 8.75 -11.50
C ILE A 26 -4.95 7.23 -11.49
N LEU A 27 -4.84 6.59 -10.31
CA LEU A 27 -5.01 5.14 -10.19
C LEU A 27 -6.42 4.70 -10.57
N TYR A 28 -7.43 5.49 -10.21
CA TYR A 28 -8.83 5.24 -10.54
C TYR A 28 -9.09 5.35 -12.05
N GLY A 29 -8.52 6.37 -12.71
CA GLY A 29 -8.60 6.54 -14.17
C GLY A 29 -7.92 5.40 -14.93
N ILE A 30 -6.71 4.98 -14.49
CA ILE A 30 -6.00 3.82 -15.06
C ILE A 30 -6.83 2.55 -14.90
N ALA A 31 -7.49 2.39 -13.76
CA ALA A 31 -8.39 1.26 -13.49
C ALA A 31 -9.72 1.32 -14.27
N GLY A 32 -9.93 2.33 -15.12
CA GLY A 32 -11.16 2.50 -15.90
C GLY A 32 -12.36 2.86 -15.02
N ASN A 33 -12.15 3.74 -14.03
CA ASN A 33 -13.15 4.16 -13.05
C ASN A 33 -13.79 2.98 -12.28
N ASN A 34 -13.01 1.94 -12.00
CA ASN A 34 -13.48 0.75 -11.30
C ASN A 34 -12.63 0.49 -10.04
N GLU A 35 -13.25 0.63 -8.86
CA GLU A 35 -12.56 0.49 -7.58
C GLU A 35 -12.00 -0.91 -7.33
N GLN A 36 -12.67 -1.97 -7.82
CA GLN A 36 -12.17 -3.35 -7.67
C GLN A 36 -10.89 -3.56 -8.49
N LYS A 37 -10.85 -3.02 -9.72
CA LYS A 37 -9.66 -3.03 -10.57
C LYS A 37 -8.55 -2.18 -9.96
N MET A 38 -8.88 -1.04 -9.37
CA MET A 38 -7.92 -0.18 -8.66
C MET A 38 -7.31 -0.91 -7.45
N ASN A 39 -8.12 -1.62 -6.67
CA ASN A 39 -7.61 -2.44 -5.55
C ASN A 39 -6.66 -3.55 -6.02
N LYS A 40 -6.99 -4.19 -7.16
CA LYS A 40 -6.10 -5.18 -7.79
C LYS A 40 -4.80 -4.53 -8.28
N LEU A 41 -4.87 -3.35 -8.90
CA LEU A 41 -3.71 -2.59 -9.35
C LEU A 41 -2.78 -2.23 -8.19
N ILE A 42 -3.33 -1.66 -7.11
CA ILE A 42 -2.56 -1.31 -5.90
C ILE A 42 -1.86 -2.55 -5.33
N ARG A 43 -2.57 -3.68 -5.30
CA ARG A 43 -1.99 -4.95 -4.84
C ARG A 43 -0.80 -5.38 -5.71
N LEU A 44 -0.94 -5.35 -7.03
CA LEU A 44 0.14 -5.74 -7.96
C LEU A 44 1.35 -4.82 -7.82
N ILE A 45 1.14 -3.50 -7.69
CA ILE A 45 2.23 -2.53 -7.46
C ILE A 45 2.99 -2.85 -6.17
N ILE A 46 2.28 -3.20 -5.09
CA ILE A 46 2.91 -3.57 -3.81
C ILE A 46 3.66 -4.90 -3.94
N GLU A 47 3.06 -5.91 -4.58
CA GLU A 47 3.70 -7.22 -4.81
C GLU A 47 4.98 -7.06 -5.65
N GLU A 48 4.93 -6.34 -6.77
CA GLU A 48 6.08 -6.03 -7.63
C GLU A 48 7.16 -5.26 -6.86
N LYS A 49 6.77 -4.28 -6.02
CA LYS A 49 7.75 -3.56 -5.20
C LYS A 49 8.41 -4.48 -4.19
N LEU A 50 7.66 -5.36 -3.53
CA LEU A 50 8.22 -6.31 -2.55
C LEU A 50 9.14 -7.35 -3.19
N GLU A 51 8.84 -7.79 -4.41
CA GLU A 51 9.70 -8.74 -5.15
C GLU A 51 11.04 -8.12 -5.56
N ASN A 52 11.03 -6.82 -5.88
CA ASN A 52 12.20 -6.12 -6.43
C ASN A 52 12.97 -5.27 -5.41
N THR A 53 12.61 -5.29 -4.13
CA THR A 53 13.23 -4.44 -3.11
C THR A 53 13.69 -5.26 -1.90
N THR A 54 14.88 -4.99 -1.38
CA THR A 54 15.40 -5.64 -0.18
C THR A 54 14.75 -5.09 1.10
N ILE A 55 14.81 -5.86 2.19
CA ILE A 55 14.33 -5.39 3.50
C ILE A 55 15.04 -4.09 3.93
N SER A 56 16.35 -3.98 3.64
CA SER A 56 17.16 -2.81 3.98
C SER A 56 16.68 -1.54 3.27
N GLU A 57 16.40 -1.63 1.98
CA GLU A 57 15.90 -0.50 1.18
C GLU A 57 14.48 -0.08 1.62
N LEU A 58 13.62 -1.04 1.97
CA LEU A 58 12.29 -0.75 2.50
C LEU A 58 12.36 -0.06 3.87
N ALA A 59 13.33 -0.44 4.72
CA ALA A 59 13.57 0.23 5.99
C ALA A 59 14.03 1.67 5.79
N GLN A 60 14.93 1.93 4.83
CA GLN A 60 15.38 3.28 4.49
C GLN A 60 14.23 4.17 3.99
N MET A 61 13.21 3.63 3.33
CA MET A 61 12.03 4.43 2.94
C MET A 61 11.19 4.92 4.12
N LEU A 62 11.30 4.26 5.28
CA LEU A 62 10.64 4.68 6.52
C LEU A 62 11.49 5.66 7.32
N GLU A 63 12.79 5.71 7.05
CA GLU A 63 13.65 6.76 7.59
C GLU A 63 13.18 8.07 6.95
N THR A 64 12.51 8.90 7.75
CA THR A 64 12.30 10.29 7.37
C THR A 64 13.65 10.83 6.93
N PRO A 65 13.79 11.46 5.74
CA PRO A 65 14.98 12.25 5.49
C PRO A 65 15.01 13.21 6.68
N LYS A 66 16.02 13.05 7.56
CA LYS A 66 16.34 14.09 8.53
C LYS A 66 16.39 15.33 7.66
N LYS A 67 15.50 16.28 7.92
CA LYS A 67 15.59 17.62 7.34
C LYS A 67 17.07 17.96 7.44
N GLU A 68 17.77 17.97 6.31
CA GLU A 68 18.94 18.81 6.18
C GLU A 68 18.36 20.20 6.40
N GLU A 69 18.45 20.62 7.67
CA GLU A 69 18.27 21.99 8.06
C GLU A 69 19.14 22.81 7.13
N GLU A 70 18.49 23.64 6.31
CA GLU A 70 18.88 25.01 6.03
C GLU A 70 20.37 25.30 6.33
N LYS A 71 21.26 24.77 5.49
CA LYS A 71 22.59 25.29 5.31
C LYS A 71 22.96 25.12 3.85
N GLU A 72 22.63 26.12 3.07
CA GLU A 72 23.50 26.63 2.00
C GLU A 72 22.99 28.03 1.63
N GLU A 73 23.71 29.01 2.18
CA GLU A 73 24.01 30.39 1.73
C GLU A 73 22.96 31.24 1.01
#